data_AF-A0A2G6I0T6-F1
#
_entry.id   AF-A0A2G6I0T6-F1
#
_cell.length_a   1.000
_cell.length_b   1.000
_cell.length_c   1.000
_cell.angle_alpha   90.00
_cell.angle_beta   90.00
_cell.angle_gamma   90.00
#
_symmetry.space_group_name_H-M   'P 1'
#
loop_
_entity.id
_entity.type
_entity.pdbx_description
1 polymer ?
#
loop_
_entity_poly.entity_id
_entity_poly.type
_entity_poly.pdbx_seq_one_letter_code
_entity_poly.pdbx_strand_id
1 'polypeptide(L)' 'MNSFLGIIFSSEFGYSVLRVTTPILFATLGALISDKAGVINIALEGIMLIAALGGVIFSAFTGSSF' A
#
# COMPACT_ATOMS: atom_id res chain seq x y z
N MET A 1 5.46 -26.24 -14.74
CA MET A 1 5.54 -24.90 -15.38
C MET A 1 4.16 -24.28 -15.58
N ASN A 2 3.17 -25.00 -16.14
CA ASN A 2 1.84 -24.46 -16.46
C ASN A 2 1.04 -24.00 -15.23
N SER A 3 1.17 -24.66 -14.08
CA SER A 3 0.49 -24.28 -12.84
C SER A 3 0.96 -22.93 -12.28
N PHE A 4 2.23 -22.57 -12.48
CA PHE A 4 2.78 -21.29 -12.03
C PHE A 4 2.25 -20.13 -12.88
N LEU A 5 2.22 -20.31 -14.21
CA LEU A 5 1.59 -19.37 -15.13
C LEU A 5 0.09 -19.21 -14.83
N GLY A 6 -0.62 -20.28 -14.47
CA GLY A 6 -2.02 -20.22 -14.07
C GLY A 6 -2.27 -19.38 -12.80
N ILE A 7 -1.33 -19.37 -11.85
CA ILE A 7 -1.41 -18.55 -10.63
C ILE A 7 -1.18 -17.06 -10.97
N ILE A 8 -0.20 -16.74 -11.81
CA ILE A 8 0.10 -15.34 -12.18
C ILE A 8 -1.07 -14.71 -12.96
N PHE A 9 -1.71 -15.47 -13.84
CA PHE A 9 -2.89 -14.99 -14.58
C PHE A 9 -4.22 -15.22 -13.84
N SER A 10 -4.18 -15.56 -12.55
CA SER A 10 -5.39 -15.71 -11.73
C SER A 10 -5.97 -14.35 -11.31
N SER A 11 -7.29 -14.31 -11.14
CA SER A 11 -7.99 -13.14 -10.62
C SER A 11 -7.59 -12.80 -9.19
N GLU A 12 -7.30 -13.81 -8.36
CA GLU A 12 -6.85 -13.62 -6.97
C GLU A 12 -5.47 -12.95 -6.88
N PHE A 13 -4.56 -13.32 -7.78
CA PHE A 13 -3.25 -12.69 -7.87
C PHE A 13 -3.38 -11.21 -8.25
N GLY A 14 -4.17 -10.91 -9.29
CA GLY A 14 -4.42 -9.52 -9.70
C GLY A 14 -5.05 -8.67 -8.58
N TYR A 15 -6.04 -9.21 -7.86
CA TYR A 15 -6.65 -8.53 -6.73
C TYR A 15 -5.64 -8.24 -5.61
N SER A 16 -4.81 -9.22 -5.27
CA SER A 16 -3.78 -9.08 -4.24
C SER A 16 -2.72 -8.04 -4.61
N VAL A 17 -2.31 -8.02 -5.88
CA VAL A 17 -1.39 -6.99 -6.40
C VAL A 17 -2.00 -5.61 -6.21
N LEU A 18 -3.20 -5.35 -6.71
CA LEU A 18 -3.83 -4.04 -6.61
C LEU A 18 -4.01 -3.58 -5.15
N ARG A 19 -4.40 -4.50 -4.26
CA ARG A 19 -4.58 -4.23 -2.82
C ARG A 19 -3.29 -3.76 -2.15
N VAL A 20 -2.16 -4.39 -2.47
CA VAL A 20 -0.86 -4.06 -1.85
C VAL A 20 -0.19 -2.87 -2.55
N THR A 21 -0.29 -2.78 -3.87
CA THR A 21 0.38 -1.71 -4.64
C THR A 21 -0.25 -0.35 -4.39
N THR A 22 -1.56 -0.26 -4.19
CA THR A 22 -2.26 1.03 -4.00
C THR A 22 -1.69 1.88 -2.85
N PRO A 23 -1.60 1.38 -1.59
CA PRO A 23 -1.03 2.16 -0.49
C PRO A 23 0.45 2.50 -0.69
N ILE A 24 1.23 1.60 -1.30
CA ILE A 24 2.65 1.84 -1.61
C ILE A 24 2.78 2.97 -2.64
N LEU A 25 1.96 2.96 -3.68
CA LEU A 25 1.94 3.99 -4.73
C LEU A 25 1.76 5.38 -4.12
N PHE A 26 0.78 5.54 -3.22
CA PHE A 26 0.55 6.82 -2.53
C PHE A 26 1.76 7.26 -1.68
N ALA A 27 2.39 6.34 -0.95
CA ALA A 27 3.59 6.64 -0.18
C ALA A 27 4.74 7.11 -1.10
N THR A 28 5.00 6.39 -2.19
CA THR A 28 6.05 6.76 -3.17
C THR A 28 5.75 8.06 -3.90
N LEU A 29 4.49 8.37 -4.20
CA LEU A 29 4.12 9.66 -4.81
C LEU A 29 4.43 10.83 -3.87
N GLY A 30 4.12 10.70 -2.58
CA GLY A 30 4.49 11.69 -1.57
C GLY A 30 6.00 11.86 -1.46
N ALA A 31 6.74 10.76 -1.44
CA ALA A 31 8.20 10.77 -1.42
C ALA A 31 8.80 11.45 -2.67
N LEU A 32 8.26 11.17 -3.85
CA LEU A 32 8.68 11.76 -5.12
C LEU A 32 8.48 13.28 -5.11
N ILE A 33 7.34 13.77 -4.60
CA ILE A 33 7.06 15.21 -4.51
C ILE A 33 8.08 15.89 -3.58
N SER A 34 8.36 15.29 -2.42
CA SER A 34 9.35 15.80 -1.46
C SER A 34 10.76 15.84 -2.05
N ASP A 35 11.16 14.76 -2.75
CA ASP A 35 12.44 14.69 -3.46
C ASP A 35 12.55 15.79 -4.54
N LYS A 36 11.48 16.02 -5.31
CA LYS A 36 11.40 17.11 -6.30
C LYS A 36 11.44 18.50 -5.68
N ALA A 37 10.96 18.66 -4.45
CA ALA A 37 11.06 19.91 -3.69
C ALA A 37 12.46 20.15 -3.08
N GLY A 38 13.39 19.20 -3.24
CA GLY A 38 14.75 19.29 -2.68
C GLY A 38 14.82 18.99 -1.18
N VAL A 39 13.75 18.45 -0.59
CA VAL A 39 13.68 18.12 0.84
C VAL A 39 13.25 16.67 0.97
N ILE A 40 14.18 15.80 1.40
CA ILE A 40 13.88 14.39 1.61
C ILE A 40 12.89 14.25 2.79
N ASN A 41 11.78 13.55 2.55
CA ASN A 41 10.80 13.28 3.59
C ASN A 41 11.25 12.15 4.50
N ILE A 42 12.06 12.48 5.51
CA ILE A 42 12.55 11.51 6.53
C ILE A 42 11.39 10.95 7.38
N ALA A 43 10.30 11.70 7.52
CA ALA A 43 9.14 11.28 8.28
C ALA A 43 8.24 10.26 7.54
N LEU A 44 8.57 9.90 6.29
CA LEU A 44 7.76 9.01 5.45
C LEU A 44 7.44 7.68 6.13
N GLU A 45 8.43 7.03 6.75
CA GLU A 45 8.21 5.78 7.48
C GLU A 45 7.23 5.96 8.64
N GLY A 46 7.33 7.08 9.38
CA GLY A 46 6.38 7.42 10.43
C GLY A 46 4.97 7.64 9.90
N ILE A 47 4.83 8.31 8.76
CA ILE A 47 3.54 8.51 8.10
C ILE A 47 2.93 7.17 7.69
N MET A 48 3.72 6.23 7.16
CA MET A 48 3.26 4.88 6.81
C MET A 48 2.79 4.10 8.05
N LEU A 49 3.51 4.17 9.17
CA LEU A 49 3.13 3.52 10.42
C LEU A 49 1.83 4.10 11.01
N ILE A 50 1.70 5.43 11.03
CA ILE A 50 0.48 6.10 11.51
C ILE A 50 -0.71 5.80 10.59
N ALA A 51 -0.50 5.75 9.28
CA ALA A 51 -1.54 5.36 8.33
C ALA A 51 -1.99 3.90 8.54
N ALA A 52 -1.04 2.98 8.78
CA ALA A 52 -1.36 1.59 9.09
C ALA A 52 -2.17 1.47 10.39
N LEU A 53 -1.76 2.18 11.46
CA LEU A 53 -2.48 2.20 12.72
C LEU A 53 -3.90 2.78 12.54
N GLY A 54 -4.02 3.91 11.85
CA GLY A 54 -5.29 4.56 11.57
C GLY A 54 -6.25 3.65 10.79
N GLY A 55 -5.72 2.91 9.80
CA GLY A 55 -6.48 1.92 9.05
C GLY A 55 -7.04 0.80 9.93
N VAL A 56 -6.24 0.24 10.84
CA VAL A 56 -6.68 -0.80 11.78
C VAL A 56 -7.72 -0.27 12.77
N ILE A 57 -7.50 0.91 13.33
CA ILE A 57 -8.45 1.55 14.26
C ILE A 57 -9.79 1.79 13.57
N PHE A 58 -9.77 2.35 12.34
CA PHE A 58 -10.98 2.62 11.59
C PHE A 58 -11.72 1.34 11.17
N SER A 59 -10.98 0.29 10.80
CA SER A 59 -11.53 -1.05 10.55
C SER A 59 -12.23 -1.62 11.79
N ALA A 60 -11.64 -1.45 12.98
CA ALA A 60 -12.24 -1.89 14.23
C ALA A 60 -13.53 -1.12 14.56
N PHE A 61 -13.58 0.19 14.32
CA PHE A 61 -14.79 1.01 14.57
C PHE A 61 -15.91 0.76 13.57
N THR A 62 -15.57 0.52 12.30
CA THR A 62 -16.58 0.30 11.25
C THR A 62 -17.09 -1.14 11.21
N GLY A 63 -16.48 -2.06 11.96
CA GLY A 63 -16.80 -3.49 11.90
C GLY A 63 -16.47 -4.15 10.56
N SER A 64 -15.85 -3.40 9.64
CA SER A 64 -15.37 -3.89 8.35
C SER A 64 -13.97 -4.45 8.57
N SER A 65 -13.87 -5.74 8.86
CA SER A 65 -12.59 -6.45 8.81
C SER A 65 -12.03 -6.33 7.40
N PHE A 66 -10.92 -5.63 7.27
CA PHE A 66 -10.05 -5.78 6.11
C PHE A 66 -9.27 -7.10 6.22
#